data_AF-A0A143XEP4-F1
#
_entry.id   AF-A0A143XEP4-F1
#
_cell.length_a   1.000
_cell.length_b   1.000
_cell.length_c   1.000
_cell.angle_alpha   90.00
_cell.angle_beta   90.00
_cell.angle_gamma   90.00
#
_symmetry.space_group_name_H-M   'P 1'
#
loop_
_entity.id
_entity.type
_entity.pdbx_description
1 polymer ?
#
loop_
_entity_poly.entity_id
_entity_poly.type
_entity_poly.pdbx_seq_one_letter_code
_entity_poly.pdbx_strand_id
1 'polypeptide(L)'
;MRQMKRRKRIFLVLAIIWMLVISAFSSRTGDLSAADSGRIGMLVGQIFVPGFEGWSQEKQNEFAEKVDYPIRKTAHATEYAILGMLLVGAYTDREKGRIARLLIPWLIGTIYAVTDEIHQLFVPGRSGQISDVCLDSVGVLIGVFILWMIAEIRGNRYTATK
;
A
#
# COMPACT_ATOMS: atom_id res chain seq x y z
N MET A 1 -17.53 -20.69 15.00
CA MET A 1 -16.11 -20.46 15.41
C MET A 1 -15.06 -20.96 14.40
N ARG A 2 -15.13 -22.21 13.89
CA ARG A 2 -14.07 -22.79 13.01
C ARG A 2 -13.85 -22.06 11.68
N GLN A 3 -14.93 -21.58 11.04
CA GLN A 3 -14.86 -20.82 9.77
C GLN A 3 -14.21 -19.43 9.93
N MET A 4 -14.50 -18.70 11.02
CA MET A 4 -13.86 -17.40 11.30
C MET A 4 -12.35 -17.56 11.51
N LYS A 5 -11.93 -18.61 12.22
CA LYS A 5 -10.50 -18.95 12.40
C LYS A 5 -9.81 -19.25 11.06
N ARG A 6 -10.50 -19.89 10.10
CA ARG A 6 -9.94 -20.15 8.76
C ARG A 6 -9.75 -18.86 7.95
N ARG A 7 -10.77 -17.99 7.89
CA ARG A 7 -10.67 -16.68 7.22
C ARG A 7 -9.48 -15.89 7.73
N LYS A 8 -9.35 -15.74 9.05
CA LYS A 8 -8.26 -14.97 9.67
C LYS A 8 -6.88 -15.50 9.32
N ARG A 9 -6.70 -16.82 9.30
CA ARG A 9 -5.44 -17.44 8.87
C ARG A 9 -5.11 -17.11 7.42
N ILE A 10 -6.10 -17.16 6.51
CA ILE A 10 -5.90 -16.81 5.11
C ILE A 10 -5.42 -15.36 4.99
N PHE A 11 -6.12 -14.41 5.62
CA PHE A 11 -5.71 -13.01 5.60
C PHE A 11 -4.35 -12.77 6.25
N LEU A 12 -4.03 -13.49 7.32
CA LEU A 12 -2.71 -13.39 7.96
C LEU A 12 -1.61 -13.88 7.03
N VAL A 13 -1.79 -15.02 6.36
CA VAL A 13 -0.83 -15.53 5.37
C VAL A 13 -0.68 -14.55 4.21
N LEU A 14 -1.78 -14.01 3.69
CA LEU A 14 -1.75 -13.00 2.64
C LEU A 14 -1.04 -11.71 3.11
N ALA A 15 -1.28 -11.25 4.34
CA ALA A 15 -0.59 -10.10 4.91
C ALA A 15 0.92 -10.32 4.96
N ILE A 16 1.36 -11.50 5.42
CA ILE A 16 2.78 -11.86 5.46
C ILE A 16 3.38 -11.88 4.06
N ILE A 17 2.72 -12.52 3.09
CA ILE A 17 3.17 -12.53 1.69
C ILE A 17 3.27 -11.09 1.16
N TRP A 18 2.29 -10.24 1.47
CA TRP A 18 2.28 -8.86 1.03
C TRP A 18 3.39 -8.02 1.66
N MET A 19 3.69 -8.24 2.95
CA MET A 19 4.88 -7.64 3.59
C MET A 19 6.17 -8.08 2.89
N LEU A 20 6.28 -9.34 2.48
CA LEU A 20 7.45 -9.78 1.68
C LEU A 20 7.53 -9.07 0.32
N VAL A 21 6.39 -8.80 -0.32
CA VAL A 21 6.34 -8.00 -1.56
C VAL A 21 6.82 -6.57 -1.32
N ILE A 22 6.32 -5.89 -0.28
CA ILE A 22 6.77 -4.54 0.09
C ILE A 22 8.28 -4.52 0.36
N SER A 23 8.76 -5.46 1.17
CA SER A 23 10.18 -5.58 1.47
C SER A 23 11.02 -5.83 0.21
N ALA A 24 10.52 -6.62 -0.75
CA ALA A 24 11.23 -6.85 -2.00
C ALA A 24 11.36 -5.58 -2.85
N PHE A 25 10.32 -4.73 -2.90
CA PHE A 25 10.40 -3.42 -3.55
C PHE A 25 11.31 -2.44 -2.81
N SER A 26 11.25 -2.46 -1.47
CA SER A 26 12.09 -1.65 -0.58
C SER A 26 13.58 -2.00 -0.70
N SER A 27 13.92 -3.27 -0.93
CA SER A 27 15.31 -3.72 -1.13
C SER A 27 15.91 -3.31 -2.49
N ARG A 28 15.13 -2.72 -3.41
CA ARG A 28 15.67 -2.21 -4.68
C ARG A 28 16.45 -0.91 -4.45
N THR A 29 17.65 -0.83 -5.03
CA THR A 29 18.47 0.39 -5.02
C THR A 29 17.70 1.58 -5.61
N GLY A 30 18.15 2.80 -5.27
CA GLY A 30 17.56 4.04 -5.80
C GLY A 30 17.43 4.03 -7.32
N ASP A 31 18.49 3.62 -8.02
CA ASP A 31 18.52 3.58 -9.49
C ASP A 31 17.52 2.57 -10.07
N LEU A 32 17.42 1.38 -9.48
CA LEU A 32 16.46 0.37 -9.92
C LEU A 32 15.02 0.82 -9.65
N SER A 33 14.78 1.45 -8.50
CA SER A 33 13.48 2.03 -8.17
C SER A 33 13.08 3.12 -9.15
N ALA A 34 14.00 4.04 -9.48
CA ALA A 34 13.76 5.12 -10.42
C ALA A 34 13.52 4.57 -11.84
N ALA A 35 14.24 3.51 -12.23
CA ALA A 35 13.99 2.84 -13.51
C ALA A 35 12.58 2.20 -13.58
N ASP A 36 12.09 1.62 -12.48
CA ASP A 36 10.74 1.05 -12.43
C ASP A 36 9.66 2.14 -12.55
N SER A 37 9.74 3.20 -11.76
CA SER A 37 8.79 4.32 -11.83
C SER A 37 8.91 5.11 -13.13
N GLY A 38 10.09 5.24 -13.71
CA GLY A 38 10.30 5.84 -15.02
C GLY A 38 9.55 5.09 -16.13
N ARG A 39 9.55 3.74 -16.12
CA ARG A 39 8.74 2.94 -17.06
C ARG A 39 7.25 3.20 -16.89
N ILE A 40 6.78 3.31 -15.64
CA ILE A 40 5.38 3.67 -15.38
C ILE A 40 5.10 5.11 -15.84
N GLY A 41 6.04 6.03 -15.66
CA GLY A 41 5.94 7.41 -16.15
C GLY A 41 5.77 7.49 -17.67
N MET A 42 6.51 6.66 -18.41
CA MET A 42 6.35 6.54 -19.86
C MET A 42 4.96 6.02 -20.24
N LEU A 43 4.46 5.00 -19.55
CA LEU A 43 3.10 4.47 -19.78
C LEU A 43 2.03 5.52 -19.47
N VAL A 44 2.18 6.27 -18.38
CA VAL A 44 1.29 7.39 -18.03
C VAL A 44 1.29 8.43 -19.14
N GLY A 45 2.46 8.78 -19.68
CA GLY A 45 2.58 9.68 -20.83
C GLY A 45 1.83 9.16 -22.05
N GLN A 46 2.03 7.90 -22.42
CA GLN A 46 1.37 7.27 -23.57
C GLN A 46 -0.16 7.24 -23.44
N ILE A 47 -0.68 6.99 -22.23
CA ILE A 47 -2.13 6.85 -22.01
C ILE A 47 -2.82 8.21 -21.90
N PHE A 48 -2.20 9.18 -21.23
CA PHE A 48 -2.88 10.41 -20.79
C PHE A 48 -2.42 11.69 -21.51
N VAL A 49 -1.29 11.67 -22.22
CA VAL A 49 -0.75 12.86 -22.89
C VAL A 49 -0.91 12.74 -24.42
N PRO A 50 -1.81 13.52 -25.04
CA PRO A 50 -2.00 13.47 -26.49
C PRO A 50 -0.70 13.79 -27.26
N GLY A 51 -0.35 12.92 -28.21
CA GLY A 51 0.85 13.09 -29.05
C GLY A 51 2.18 12.78 -28.34
N PHE A 52 2.15 12.16 -27.15
CA PHE A 52 3.36 11.79 -26.40
C PHE A 52 4.34 10.95 -27.21
N GLU A 53 3.86 9.96 -27.96
CA GLU A 53 4.69 9.10 -28.81
C GLU A 53 5.45 9.86 -29.90
N GLY A 54 4.93 11.01 -30.34
CA GLY A 54 5.58 11.87 -31.33
C GLY A 54 6.61 12.83 -30.75
N TRP A 55 6.80 12.86 -29.43
CA TRP A 55 7.81 13.70 -28.78
C TRP A 55 9.22 13.15 -29.00
N SER A 56 10.23 14.01 -28.89
CA SER A 56 11.62 13.56 -28.81
C SER A 56 11.84 12.71 -27.57
N GLN A 57 12.79 11.78 -27.64
CA GLN A 57 13.14 10.91 -26.51
C GLN A 57 13.53 11.72 -25.26
N GLU A 58 14.24 12.84 -25.46
CA GLU A 58 14.61 13.75 -24.38
C GLU A 58 13.39 14.31 -23.65
N LYS A 59 12.37 14.76 -24.40
CA LYS A 59 11.14 15.31 -23.82
C LYS A 59 10.28 14.25 -23.13
N GLN A 60 10.28 13.02 -23.63
CA GLN A 60 9.61 11.90 -22.97
C GLN A 60 10.31 11.54 -21.65
N ASN A 61 11.64 11.53 -21.63
CA ASN A 61 12.42 11.26 -20.42
C ASN A 61 12.21 12.36 -19.37
N GLU A 62 12.24 13.64 -19.79
CA GLU A 62 11.96 14.78 -18.89
C GLU A 62 10.56 14.68 -18.26
N PHE A 63 9.57 14.24 -19.04
CA PHE A 63 8.23 13.97 -18.50
C PHE A 63 8.25 12.84 -17.46
N ALA A 64 8.88 11.70 -17.78
CA ALA A 64 8.97 10.55 -16.88
C ALA A 64 9.65 10.91 -15.55
N GLU A 65 10.73 11.71 -15.60
CA GLU A 65 11.40 12.24 -14.41
C GLU A 65 10.50 13.14 -13.56
N LYS A 66 9.71 14.01 -14.19
CA LYS A 66 8.75 14.88 -13.48
C LYS A 66 7.66 14.11 -12.74
N VAL A 67 7.21 12.99 -13.31
CA VAL A 67 6.16 12.15 -12.70
C VAL A 67 6.70 11.03 -11.82
N ASP A 68 8.01 10.82 -11.76
CA ASP A 68 8.66 9.79 -10.95
C ASP A 68 8.22 9.86 -9.48
N TYR A 69 8.40 11.03 -8.87
CA TYR A 69 8.10 11.25 -7.46
C TYR A 69 6.63 10.90 -7.11
N PRO A 70 5.60 11.48 -7.76
CA PRO A 70 4.21 11.15 -7.44
C PRO A 70 3.88 9.68 -7.73
N ILE A 71 4.45 9.07 -8.77
CA ILE A 71 4.25 7.63 -9.05
C ILE A 71 4.79 6.78 -7.90
N ARG A 72 6.01 7.04 -7.44
CA ARG A 72 6.60 6.28 -6.32
C ARG A 72 5.79 6.44 -5.05
N LYS A 73 5.41 7.67 -4.69
CA LYS A 73 4.62 7.94 -3.48
C LYS A 73 3.25 7.27 -3.51
N THR A 74 2.58 7.29 -4.66
CA THR A 74 1.27 6.62 -4.80
C THR A 74 1.38 5.10 -4.84
N ALA A 75 2.46 4.54 -5.39
CA ALA A 75 2.74 3.11 -5.34
C ALA A 75 2.89 2.63 -3.89
N HIS A 76 3.78 3.27 -3.11
CA HIS A 76 3.99 2.94 -1.70
C HIS A 76 2.68 3.08 -0.89
N ALA A 77 1.98 4.22 -0.99
CA ALA A 77 0.71 4.40 -0.30
C ALA A 77 -0.33 3.32 -0.66
N THR A 78 -0.35 2.84 -1.90
CA THR A 78 -1.23 1.76 -2.37
C THR A 78 -0.83 0.41 -1.77
N GLU A 79 0.47 0.09 -1.73
CA GLU A 79 0.98 -1.11 -1.08
C GLU A 79 0.56 -1.18 0.39
N TYR A 80 0.70 -0.07 1.10
CA TYR A 80 0.30 0.03 2.50
C TYR A 80 -1.22 0.02 2.70
N ALA A 81 -2.00 0.56 1.75
CA ALA A 81 -3.45 0.39 1.77
C ALA A 81 -3.88 -1.06 1.61
N ILE A 82 -3.22 -1.83 0.73
CA ILE A 82 -3.48 -3.27 0.61
C ILE A 82 -3.10 -3.99 1.91
N LEU A 83 -1.96 -3.65 2.52
CA LEU A 83 -1.57 -4.19 3.82
C LEU A 83 -2.63 -3.89 4.89
N GLY A 84 -3.12 -2.65 4.97
CA GLY A 84 -4.17 -2.24 5.90
C GLY A 84 -5.45 -3.06 5.77
N MET A 85 -5.90 -3.32 4.54
CA MET A 85 -7.03 -4.23 4.28
C MET A 85 -6.74 -5.64 4.80
N LEU A 86 -5.56 -6.19 4.50
CA LEU A 86 -5.21 -7.56 4.91
C LEU A 86 -5.16 -7.71 6.43
N LEU A 87 -4.59 -6.71 7.13
CA LEU A 87 -4.51 -6.67 8.58
C LEU A 87 -5.90 -6.59 9.24
N VAL A 88 -6.84 -5.82 8.68
CA VAL A 88 -8.24 -5.83 9.16
C VAL A 88 -8.85 -7.22 9.01
N GLY A 89 -8.70 -7.87 7.85
CA GLY A 89 -9.24 -9.22 7.62
C GLY A 89 -8.67 -10.29 8.56
N ALA A 90 -7.39 -10.14 8.94
CA ALA A 90 -6.69 -11.01 9.88
C ALA A 90 -7.08 -10.75 11.35
N TYR A 91 -7.25 -9.49 11.74
CA TYR A 91 -7.46 -9.11 13.14
C TYR A 91 -8.94 -9.09 13.56
N THR A 92 -9.81 -8.54 12.73
CA THR A 92 -11.16 -8.09 13.14
C THR A 92 -12.16 -9.23 13.29
N ASP A 93 -12.91 -9.23 14.40
CA ASP A 93 -14.11 -10.05 14.67
C ASP A 93 -15.20 -9.21 15.35
N ARG A 94 -16.46 -9.67 15.33
CA ARG A 94 -17.61 -8.96 15.92
C ARG A 94 -17.51 -8.77 17.44
N GLU A 95 -16.75 -9.63 18.12
CA GLU A 95 -16.51 -9.54 19.56
C GLU A 95 -15.57 -8.37 19.95
N LYS A 96 -14.85 -7.80 18.97
CA LYS A 96 -13.91 -6.70 19.22
C LYS A 96 -14.62 -5.35 19.13
N GLY A 97 -14.30 -4.46 20.07
CA GLY A 97 -14.75 -3.08 20.06
C GLY A 97 -14.39 -2.34 18.77
N ARG A 98 -15.28 -1.45 18.31
CA ARG A 98 -15.16 -0.75 17.01
C ARG A 98 -13.82 0.00 16.86
N ILE A 99 -13.37 0.67 17.92
CA ILE A 99 -12.09 1.39 17.92
C ILE A 99 -10.91 0.42 17.74
N ALA A 100 -10.88 -0.70 18.47
CA ALA A 100 -9.81 -1.68 18.36
C ALA A 100 -9.75 -2.33 16.97
N ARG A 101 -10.90 -2.51 16.29
CA ARG A 101 -10.98 -3.03 14.91
C ARG A 101 -10.30 -2.11 13.88
N LEU A 102 -10.13 -0.83 14.20
CA LEU A 102 -9.47 0.18 13.34
C LEU A 102 -8.03 0.44 13.80
N LEU A 103 -7.86 0.72 15.10
CA LEU A 103 -6.61 1.21 15.66
C LEU A 103 -5.50 0.15 15.60
N ILE A 104 -5.78 -1.11 15.91
CA ILE A 104 -4.73 -2.14 16.00
C ILE A 104 -4.16 -2.50 14.62
N PRO A 105 -4.97 -2.77 13.57
CA PRO A 105 -4.44 -2.95 12.22
C PRO A 105 -3.64 -1.74 11.73
N TRP A 106 -4.12 -0.53 12.01
CA TRP A 106 -3.42 0.69 11.62
C TRP A 106 -2.06 0.84 12.32
N LEU A 107 -1.99 0.59 13.63
CA LEU A 107 -0.74 0.62 14.39
C LEU A 107 0.26 -0.43 13.88
N ILE A 108 -0.20 -1.66 13.61
CA ILE A 108 0.67 -2.72 13.08
C ILE A 108 1.25 -2.30 11.72
N GLY A 109 0.41 -1.79 10.80
CA GLY A 109 0.89 -1.33 9.50
C GLY A 109 1.80 -0.10 9.59
N THR A 110 1.53 0.82 10.53
CA THR A 110 2.37 2.00 10.78
C THR A 110 3.75 1.60 11.33
N ILE A 111 3.79 0.67 12.29
CA ILE A 111 5.06 0.11 12.79
C ILE A 111 5.83 -0.56 11.65
N TYR A 112 5.13 -1.27 10.76
CA TYR A 112 5.76 -1.87 9.60
C TYR A 112 6.35 -0.81 8.63
N ALA A 113 5.62 0.28 8.37
CA ALA A 113 6.12 1.41 7.58
C ALA A 113 7.39 2.03 8.17
N VAL A 114 7.44 2.18 9.50
CA VAL A 114 8.66 2.62 10.20
C VAL A 114 9.81 1.64 9.97
N THR A 115 9.57 0.32 10.10
CA THR A 115 10.62 -0.67 9.88
C THR A 115 11.11 -0.70 8.43
N ASP A 116 10.22 -0.45 7.47
CA ASP A 116 10.56 -0.41 6.05
C ASP A 116 11.44 0.79 5.71
N GLU A 117 11.10 1.98 6.21
CA GLU A 117 11.91 3.19 6.04
C GLU A 117 13.27 3.09 6.74
N ILE A 118 13.32 2.43 7.91
CA ILE A 118 14.60 2.10 8.56
C ILE A 118 15.41 1.14 7.68
N HIS A 119 14.78 0.11 7.08
CA HIS A 119 15.45 -0.80 6.17
C HIS A 119 16.01 -0.07 4.93
N GLN A 120 15.26 0.88 4.35
CA GLN A 120 15.70 1.68 3.21
C GLN A 120 16.97 2.49 3.50
N LEU A 121 17.24 2.88 4.75
CA LEU A 121 18.50 3.55 5.12
C LEU A 121 19.74 2.68 4.87
N PHE A 122 19.58 1.37 4.76
CA PHE A 122 20.66 0.42 4.46
C PHE A 122 20.73 0.05 2.97
N VAL A 123 19.85 0.61 2.13
CA VAL A 123 19.77 0.31 0.69
C VAL A 123 20.47 1.43 -0.11
N PRO A 124 21.44 1.11 -0.98
CA PRO A 124 22.16 2.12 -1.77
C PRO A 124 21.23 2.99 -2.63
N GLY A 125 21.43 4.31 -2.58
CA GLY A 125 20.64 5.28 -3.34
C GLY A 125 19.22 5.52 -2.81
N ARG A 126 18.86 4.93 -1.65
CA ARG A 126 17.61 5.23 -0.94
C ARG A 126 17.87 6.18 0.22
N SER A 127 16.82 6.88 0.64
CA SER A 127 16.83 7.77 1.81
C SER A 127 15.59 7.46 2.64
N GLY A 128 15.75 7.28 3.95
CA GLY A 128 14.60 7.19 4.86
C GLY A 128 14.00 8.57 5.10
N GLN A 129 12.68 8.71 4.92
CA GLN A 129 11.97 9.99 5.07
C GLN A 129 10.77 9.84 6.03
N ILE A 130 10.66 10.74 7.00
CA ILE A 130 9.50 10.77 7.92
C ILE A 130 8.20 11.01 7.13
N SER A 131 8.26 11.77 6.05
CA SER A 131 7.12 11.97 5.14
C SER A 131 6.58 10.66 4.57
N ASP A 132 7.45 9.67 4.40
CA ASP A 132 7.10 8.41 3.73
C ASP A 132 6.40 7.51 4.73
N VAL A 133 6.94 7.43 5.96
CA VAL A 133 6.22 6.84 7.10
C VAL A 133 4.83 7.45 7.26
N CYS A 134 4.70 8.78 7.20
CA CYS A 134 3.40 9.45 7.32
C CYS A 134 2.45 9.08 6.18
N LEU A 135 2.93 9.13 4.93
CA LEU A 135 2.12 8.80 3.75
C LEU A 135 1.67 7.33 3.78
N ASP A 136 2.58 6.42 4.09
CA ASP A 136 2.32 4.99 4.17
C ASP A 136 1.35 4.67 5.30
N SER A 137 1.48 5.33 6.45
CA SER A 137 0.53 5.22 7.56
C SER A 137 -0.87 5.70 7.18
N VAL A 138 -0.98 6.73 6.33
CA VAL A 138 -2.25 7.16 5.74
C VAL A 138 -2.77 6.11 4.76
N GLY A 139 -1.90 5.51 3.94
CA GLY A 139 -2.23 4.36 3.09
C GLY A 139 -2.85 3.22 3.90
N VAL A 140 -2.18 2.77 4.97
CA VAL A 140 -2.71 1.76 5.89
C VAL A 140 -4.09 2.17 6.42
N LEU A 141 -4.25 3.42 6.88
CA LEU A 141 -5.52 3.90 7.42
C LEU A 141 -6.66 3.83 6.40
N ILE A 142 -6.40 4.23 5.14
CA ILE A 142 -7.35 4.14 4.03
C ILE A 142 -7.76 2.67 3.82
N GLY A 143 -6.79 1.76 3.72
CA GLY A 143 -7.04 0.33 3.56
C GLY A 143 -7.89 -0.26 4.70
N VAL A 144 -7.53 0.09 5.93
CA VAL A 144 -8.25 -0.30 7.14
C VAL A 144 -9.71 0.16 7.06
N PHE A 145 -9.93 1.43 6.71
CA PHE A 145 -11.26 2.02 6.65
C PHE A 145 -12.12 1.39 5.55
N ILE A 146 -11.56 1.16 4.36
CA ILE A 146 -12.26 0.53 3.23
C ILE A 146 -12.80 -0.85 3.63
N LEU A 147 -11.93 -1.75 4.12
CA LEU A 147 -12.39 -3.10 4.43
C LEU A 147 -13.31 -3.14 5.66
N TRP A 148 -13.05 -2.30 6.65
CA TRP A 148 -13.93 -2.17 7.82
C TRP A 148 -15.34 -1.70 7.42
N MET A 149 -15.47 -0.69 6.56
CA MET A 149 -16.76 -0.22 6.04
C MET A 149 -17.50 -1.30 5.26
N ILE A 150 -16.81 -2.02 4.37
CA ILE A 150 -17.41 -3.14 3.61
C ILE A 150 -17.94 -4.21 4.56
N ALA A 151 -17.19 -4.54 5.62
CA ALA A 151 -17.60 -5.52 6.61
C ALA A 151 -18.84 -5.07 7.40
N GLU A 152 -18.94 -3.78 7.75
CA GLU A 152 -20.07 -3.24 8.50
C GLU A 152 -21.35 -3.20 7.63
N ILE A 153 -21.24 -2.77 6.37
CA ILE A 153 -22.37 -2.77 5.41
C ILE A 153 -22.92 -4.19 5.19
N ARG A 154 -22.03 -5.17 4.99
CA ARG A 154 -22.43 -6.58 4.85
C ARG A 154 -22.98 -7.16 6.15
N GLY A 155 -22.46 -6.71 7.29
CA GLY A 155 -22.93 -7.11 8.61
C GLY A 155 -24.37 -6.69 8.90
N ASN A 156 -24.72 -5.43 8.58
CA ASN A 156 -26.06 -4.87 8.74
C ASN A 156 -27.11 -5.50 7.81
N ARG A 157 -26.71 -5.85 6.58
CA ARG A 157 -27.63 -6.51 5.63
C ARG A 157 -28.08 -7.90 6.11
N TYR A 158 -27.22 -8.64 6.80
CA TYR A 158 -27.57 -9.98 7.32
C TYR A 158 -28.54 -9.94 8.51
N THR A 159 -28.51 -8.87 9.31
CA THR A 159 -29.44 -8.67 10.43
C THR A 159 -30.77 -8.07 10.01
N ALA A 160 -30.85 -7.42 8.84
CA ALA A 160 -32.09 -6.82 8.33
C ALA A 160 -32.98 -7.80 7.53
N THR A 161 -32.45 -8.97 7.11
CA THR A 161 -33.21 -10.01 6.39
C THR A 161 -33.66 -11.18 7.29
N LYS A 162 -33.47 -11.06 8.60
CA LYS A 162 -34.03 -11.98 9.61
C LYS A 162 -35.06 -11.24 10.44
#